data_AF-A0A965RUL0-F1
#
_entry.id   AF-A0A965RUL0-F1
#
_cell.length_a   1.000
_cell.length_b   1.000
_cell.length_c   1.000
_cell.angle_alpha   90.00
_cell.angle_beta   90.00
_cell.angle_gamma   90.00
#
_symmetry.space_group_name_H-M   'P 1'
#
loop_
_entity.id
_entity.type
_entity.pdbx_description
1 polymer ?
#
loop_
_entity_poly.entity_id
_entity_poly.type
_entity_poly.pdbx_seq_one_letter_code
_entity_poly.pdbx_strand_id
1 'polypeptide(L)'
;MWRLLFSFCFLQLVSLFSFGQEIHQDFKIDCETNVYLLEAYQDSLSFYEKEFGGKKKINIRDKKLKLAFYVALRHYPELKDVHMKVDLKKISATMMAQPTYGFIFHRKENRHYQIFVNSTQANNGMYYKDLTFNSQVGWIGHELAHILDYSQKNNRQLLAFITRYASSKRELKKTECEADKTAIRHGLGKQLLEGVNYFYHNNRVSKAYREKKKSYYLSPEQIETEMVLNCK
;
A
#
# COMPACT_ATOMS: atom_id res chain seq x y z
N MET A 1 16.02 -54.72 -58.77
CA MET A 1 15.24 -53.49 -59.02
C MET A 1 13.79 -53.70 -58.62
N TRP A 2 13.47 -53.52 -57.33
CA TRP A 2 12.13 -53.24 -56.78
C TRP A 2 12.23 -53.10 -55.26
N ARG A 3 11.27 -52.37 -54.67
CA ARG A 3 11.02 -52.00 -53.25
C ARG A 3 11.39 -50.55 -52.93
N LEU A 4 10.45 -49.61 -53.09
CA LEU A 4 9.26 -49.30 -52.27
C LEU A 4 9.57 -48.25 -51.19
N LEU A 5 8.89 -47.12 -51.38
CA LEU A 5 8.97 -45.86 -50.66
C LEU A 5 8.47 -46.01 -49.22
N PHE A 6 9.27 -45.56 -48.25
CA PHE A 6 8.78 -45.11 -46.96
C PHE A 6 8.85 -43.57 -46.94
N SER A 7 7.69 -42.95 -47.18
CA SER A 7 7.49 -41.51 -46.95
C SER A 7 7.32 -41.31 -45.44
N PHE A 8 8.36 -40.82 -44.77
CA PHE A 8 8.23 -40.26 -43.42
C PHE A 8 7.71 -38.83 -43.55
N CYS A 9 6.41 -38.67 -43.36
CA CYS A 9 5.77 -37.38 -43.15
C CYS A 9 6.18 -36.87 -41.76
N PHE A 10 7.21 -36.03 -41.70
CA PHE A 10 7.55 -35.26 -40.50
C PHE A 10 6.53 -34.12 -40.37
N LEU A 11 5.44 -34.37 -39.65
CA LEU A 11 4.54 -33.32 -39.16
C LEU A 11 5.30 -32.51 -38.10
N GLN A 12 5.96 -31.44 -38.52
CA GLN A 12 6.39 -30.38 -37.61
C GLN A 12 5.15 -29.62 -37.14
N LEU A 13 4.64 -30.03 -35.98
CA LEU A 13 3.70 -29.25 -35.18
C LEU A 13 4.46 -28.05 -34.61
N VAL A 14 4.48 -26.95 -35.36
CA VAL A 14 4.89 -25.64 -34.84
C VAL A 14 3.84 -25.23 -33.82
N SER A 15 4.17 -25.41 -32.55
CA SER A 15 3.38 -24.84 -31.46
C SER A 15 3.52 -23.32 -31.54
N LEU A 16 2.47 -22.68 -32.06
CA LEU A 16 2.26 -21.25 -31.92
C LEU A 16 2.00 -20.96 -30.43
N PHE A 17 3.07 -20.81 -29.67
CA PHE A 17 3.02 -20.07 -28.41
C PHE A 17 2.61 -18.64 -28.77
N SER A 18 1.31 -18.38 -28.69
CA SER A 18 0.80 -17.02 -28.65
C SER A 18 1.28 -16.44 -27.32
N PHE A 19 2.41 -15.73 -27.37
CA PHE A 19 2.89 -14.90 -26.28
C PHE A 19 1.77 -13.87 -26.04
N GLY A 20 0.99 -14.08 -24.98
CA GLY A 20 0.01 -13.09 -24.55
C GLY A 20 0.79 -11.81 -24.26
N GLN A 21 0.59 -10.79 -25.11
CA GLN A 21 1.03 -9.44 -24.78
C GLN A 21 0.33 -9.07 -23.48
N GLU A 22 1.11 -8.99 -22.39
CA GLU A 22 0.69 -8.26 -21.20
C GLU A 22 0.36 -6.84 -21.68
N ILE A 23 -0.91 -6.47 -21.54
CA ILE A 23 -1.36 -5.09 -21.76
C ILE A 23 -0.71 -4.27 -20.65
N HIS A 24 0.50 -3.76 -20.90
CA HIS A 24 1.03 -2.60 -20.19
C HIS A 24 0.17 -1.42 -20.60
N GLN A 25 -0.98 -1.28 -19.93
CA GLN A 25 -1.75 -0.08 -19.99
C GLN A 25 -0.89 0.99 -19.32
N ASP A 26 -0.26 1.83 -20.14
CA ASP A 26 0.55 2.98 -19.71
C ASP A 26 -0.42 4.01 -19.10
N PHE A 27 -0.87 3.72 -17.88
CA PHE A 27 -1.71 4.61 -17.11
C PHE A 27 -0.85 5.83 -16.79
N LYS A 28 -1.15 6.95 -17.44
CA LYS A 28 -0.62 8.25 -17.01
C LYS A 28 -1.15 8.49 -15.60
N ILE A 29 -0.27 8.30 -14.61
CA ILE A 29 -0.59 8.58 -13.22
C ILE A 29 -0.50 10.10 -13.07
N ASP A 30 -1.65 10.76 -12.98
CA ASP A 30 -1.72 12.15 -12.52
C ASP A 30 -1.42 12.14 -11.02
N CYS A 31 -0.16 12.33 -10.67
CA CYS A 31 0.19 12.50 -9.28
C CYS A 31 -0.30 13.86 -8.83
N GLU A 32 -1.22 13.86 -7.87
CA GLU A 32 -1.60 15.09 -7.20
C GLU A 32 -0.37 15.68 -6.50
N THR A 33 0.23 16.69 -7.14
CA THR A 33 1.37 17.44 -6.62
C THR A 33 0.96 18.41 -5.51
N ASN A 34 -0.35 18.57 -5.30
CA ASN A 34 -0.93 19.47 -4.32
C ASN A 34 -0.76 18.92 -2.90
N VAL A 35 -0.44 19.83 -1.99
CA VAL A 35 -0.48 19.56 -0.55
C VAL A 35 -1.95 19.59 -0.10
N TYR A 36 -2.39 18.57 0.63
CA TYR A 36 -3.72 18.57 1.20
C TYR A 36 -3.78 19.38 2.49
N LEU A 37 -4.63 20.39 2.47
CA LEU A 37 -4.94 21.24 3.61
C LEU A 37 -6.26 20.79 4.22
N LEU A 38 -6.34 20.69 5.55
CA LEU A 38 -7.52 20.13 6.22
C LEU A 38 -8.80 20.93 5.92
N GLU A 39 -8.67 22.25 5.90
CA GLU A 39 -9.73 23.22 5.63
C GLU A 39 -10.37 23.02 4.25
N ALA A 40 -9.63 22.54 3.25
CA ALA A 40 -10.15 22.26 1.92
C ALA A 40 -11.03 20.99 1.86
N TYR A 41 -10.94 20.13 2.88
CA TYR A 41 -11.60 18.83 2.91
C TYR A 41 -12.59 18.66 4.07
N GLN A 42 -12.55 19.51 5.10
CA GLN A 42 -13.29 19.29 6.34
C GLN A 42 -14.81 19.07 6.14
N ASP A 43 -15.40 19.72 5.15
CA ASP A 43 -16.84 19.64 4.85
C ASP A 43 -17.22 18.45 3.94
N SER A 44 -16.22 17.73 3.40
CA SER A 44 -16.41 16.59 2.50
C SER A 44 -16.52 15.24 3.22
N LEU A 45 -16.39 15.21 4.56
CA LEU A 45 -16.37 13.95 5.31
C LEU A 45 -17.64 13.11 5.11
N SER A 46 -18.82 13.74 5.15
CA SER A 46 -20.10 13.04 4.94
C SER A 46 -20.23 12.44 3.54
N PHE A 47 -19.73 13.16 2.52
CA PHE A 47 -19.64 12.66 1.16
C PHE A 47 -18.76 11.40 1.08
N TYR A 48 -17.56 11.47 1.66
CA TYR A 48 -16.64 10.33 1.66
C TYR A 48 -17.15 9.13 2.46
N GLU A 49 -17.80 9.35 3.61
CA GLU A 49 -18.43 8.27 4.38
C GLU A 49 -19.53 7.59 3.56
N LYS A 50 -20.32 8.35 2.81
CA LYS A 50 -21.36 7.79 1.93
C LYS A 50 -20.76 7.01 0.77
N GLU A 51 -19.75 7.56 0.10
CA GLU A 51 -19.16 6.99 -1.12
C GLU A 51 -18.28 5.76 -0.84
N PHE A 52 -17.50 5.79 0.25
CA PHE A 52 -16.49 4.78 0.55
C PHE A 52 -16.74 4.02 1.85
N GLY A 53 -17.75 4.38 2.66
CA GLY A 53 -17.94 3.81 4.00
C GLY A 53 -18.56 2.41 4.05
N GLY A 54 -19.22 1.94 2.98
CA GLY A 54 -20.09 0.75 3.02
C GLY A 54 -19.47 -0.53 3.64
N LYS A 55 -18.18 -0.78 3.40
CA LYS A 55 -17.45 -1.95 3.95
C LYS A 55 -16.39 -1.59 5.00
N LYS A 56 -16.42 -0.36 5.49
CA LYS A 56 -15.34 0.25 6.28
C LYS A 56 -15.85 0.45 7.71
N LYS A 57 -15.23 -0.22 8.67
CA LYS A 57 -15.51 -0.05 10.10
C LYS A 57 -14.48 0.88 10.72
N ILE A 58 -14.80 2.18 10.77
CA ILE A 58 -13.89 3.21 11.28
C ILE A 58 -14.24 3.57 12.73
N ASN A 59 -13.52 2.99 13.69
CA ASN A 59 -13.72 3.24 15.12
C ASN A 59 -12.88 4.43 15.61
N ILE A 60 -12.94 5.55 14.89
CA ILE A 60 -12.16 6.77 15.17
C ILE A 60 -13.13 7.93 15.33
N ARG A 61 -13.06 8.62 16.49
CA ARG A 61 -13.83 9.84 16.76
C ARG A 61 -13.19 11.10 16.17
N ASP A 62 -11.87 11.08 15.98
CA ASP A 62 -11.12 12.19 15.40
C ASP A 62 -11.49 12.37 13.92
N LYS A 63 -12.17 13.48 13.62
CA LYS A 63 -12.65 13.80 12.26
C LYS A 63 -11.49 13.98 11.28
N LYS A 64 -10.37 14.56 11.71
CA LYS A 64 -9.19 14.78 10.85
C LYS A 64 -8.62 13.44 10.40
N LEU A 65 -8.41 12.51 11.34
CA LEU A 65 -7.86 11.19 11.01
C LEU A 65 -8.83 10.37 10.15
N LYS A 66 -10.13 10.42 10.46
CA LYS A 66 -11.15 9.75 9.66
C LYS A 66 -11.19 10.29 8.22
N LEU A 67 -11.16 11.61 8.08
CA LEU A 67 -11.12 12.27 6.77
C LEU A 67 -9.83 11.92 6.01
N ALA A 68 -8.68 11.91 6.69
CA ALA A 68 -7.41 11.53 6.07
C ALA A 68 -7.46 10.09 5.53
N PHE A 69 -8.11 9.17 6.25
CA PHE A 69 -8.34 7.81 5.77
C PHE A 69 -9.14 7.77 4.47
N TYR A 70 -10.25 8.50 4.39
CA TYR A 70 -11.06 8.49 3.19
C TYR A 70 -10.40 9.22 2.01
N VAL A 71 -9.70 10.32 2.27
CA VAL A 71 -8.92 11.02 1.24
C VAL A 71 -7.81 10.12 0.71
N ALA A 72 -7.14 9.34 1.55
CA ALA A 72 -6.18 8.33 1.08
C ALA A 72 -6.90 7.22 0.28
N LEU A 73 -8.02 6.70 0.78
CA LEU A 73 -8.76 5.60 0.17
C LEU A 73 -9.32 5.94 -1.22
N ARG A 74 -9.64 7.21 -1.49
CA ARG A 74 -10.12 7.65 -2.82
C ARG A 74 -9.12 7.34 -3.94
N HIS A 75 -7.83 7.25 -3.59
CA HIS A 75 -6.76 6.93 -4.53
C HIS A 75 -6.62 5.43 -4.80
N TYR A 76 -7.28 4.58 -4.03
CA TYR A 76 -7.26 3.12 -4.18
C TYR A 76 -8.67 2.59 -4.53
N PRO A 77 -9.17 2.86 -5.75
CA PRO A 77 -10.49 2.39 -6.18
C PRO A 77 -10.64 0.86 -6.06
N GLU A 78 -9.55 0.10 -6.19
CA GLU A 78 -9.48 -1.35 -6.02
C GLU A 78 -9.85 -1.81 -4.60
N LEU A 79 -9.70 -0.93 -3.62
CA LEU A 79 -10.01 -1.18 -2.22
C LEU A 79 -11.42 -0.68 -1.82
N LYS A 80 -12.21 -0.15 -2.77
CA LYS A 80 -13.57 0.33 -2.51
C LYS A 80 -14.46 -0.76 -1.92
N ASP A 81 -14.33 -1.99 -2.41
CA ASP A 81 -15.15 -3.12 -1.96
C ASP A 81 -14.44 -4.09 -1.01
N VAL A 82 -13.30 -3.68 -0.44
CA VAL A 82 -12.56 -4.46 0.55
C VAL A 82 -13.01 -4.12 1.96
N HIS A 83 -13.27 -5.17 2.76
CA HIS A 83 -13.62 -5.00 4.17
C HIS A 83 -12.42 -4.57 4.99
N MET A 84 -12.56 -3.42 5.66
CA MET A 84 -11.46 -2.81 6.39
C MET A 84 -11.92 -2.26 7.73
N LYS A 85 -11.12 -2.48 8.76
CA LYS A 85 -11.30 -1.88 10.08
C LYS A 85 -10.17 -0.90 10.36
N VAL A 86 -10.47 0.26 10.92
CA VAL A 86 -9.43 1.20 11.37
C VAL A 86 -9.62 1.50 12.85
N ASP A 87 -8.59 1.22 13.64
CA ASP A 87 -8.60 1.38 15.09
C ASP A 87 -7.38 2.16 15.59
N LEU A 88 -7.59 2.92 16.66
CA LEU A 88 -6.51 3.47 17.48
C LEU A 88 -5.96 2.37 18.40
N LYS A 89 -4.64 2.15 18.38
CA LYS A 89 -3.96 1.15 19.23
C LYS A 89 -2.62 1.69 19.73
N LYS A 90 -2.13 1.18 20.86
CA LYS A 90 -0.74 1.43 21.29
C LYS A 90 0.16 0.45 20.53
N ILE A 91 0.88 0.94 19.52
CA ILE A 91 1.79 0.14 18.68
C ILE A 91 3.15 0.83 18.53
N SER A 92 4.20 0.05 18.28
CA SER A 92 5.58 0.55 18.17
C SER A 92 5.87 1.31 16.87
N ALA A 93 5.05 1.12 15.83
CA ALA A 93 5.12 1.83 14.55
C ALA A 93 4.14 3.02 14.51
N THR A 94 4.24 3.89 13.50
CA THR A 94 3.30 5.00 13.29
C THR A 94 1.91 4.48 12.92
N MET A 95 1.86 3.59 11.93
CA MET A 95 0.68 2.83 11.52
C MET A 95 1.10 1.39 11.18
N MET A 96 0.11 0.51 11.01
CA MET A 96 0.33 -0.88 10.59
C MET A 96 -0.94 -1.48 9.99
N ALA A 97 -0.86 -1.99 8.76
CA ALA A 97 -1.87 -2.81 8.11
C ALA A 97 -1.61 -4.30 8.31
N GLN A 98 -2.68 -5.08 8.46
CA GLN A 98 -2.61 -6.53 8.48
C GLN A 98 -3.96 -7.18 8.11
N PRO A 99 -3.97 -8.43 7.61
CA PRO A 99 -5.19 -9.23 7.58
C PRO A 99 -5.73 -9.45 9.00
N THR A 100 -7.04 -9.63 9.13
CA THR A 100 -7.68 -10.00 10.41
C THR A 100 -7.34 -11.43 10.81
N TYR A 101 -7.55 -11.76 12.10
CA TYR A 101 -7.35 -13.13 12.60
C TYR A 101 -8.24 -14.12 11.85
N GLY A 102 -7.73 -15.33 11.60
CA GLY A 102 -8.49 -16.36 10.89
C GLY A 102 -8.55 -16.16 9.37
N PHE A 103 -7.76 -15.25 8.79
CA PHE A 103 -7.79 -14.95 7.34
C PHE A 103 -7.60 -16.18 6.43
N ILE A 104 -6.94 -17.24 6.92
CA ILE A 104 -6.73 -18.49 6.19
C ILE A 104 -8.02 -19.28 5.96
N PHE A 105 -9.07 -19.02 6.74
CA PHE A 105 -10.39 -19.65 6.61
C PHE A 105 -11.30 -18.90 5.64
N HIS A 106 -10.83 -17.79 5.06
CA HIS A 106 -11.57 -17.00 4.09
C HIS A 106 -10.87 -17.04 2.74
N ARG A 107 -11.65 -17.07 1.65
CA ARG A 107 -11.10 -16.82 0.31
C ARG A 107 -10.65 -15.37 0.21
N LYS A 108 -9.76 -15.05 -0.72
CA LYS A 108 -9.16 -13.70 -0.82
C LYS A 108 -10.23 -12.61 -0.99
N GLU A 109 -11.32 -12.91 -1.69
CA GLU A 109 -12.43 -11.99 -1.97
C GLU A 109 -13.26 -11.65 -0.72
N ASN A 110 -13.26 -12.53 0.27
CA ASN A 110 -14.03 -12.39 1.52
C ASN A 110 -13.13 -12.06 2.72
N ARG A 111 -11.84 -11.76 2.49
CA ARG A 111 -10.89 -11.49 3.58
C ARG A 111 -11.09 -10.08 4.11
N HIS A 112 -11.03 -9.94 5.43
CA HIS A 112 -11.09 -8.65 6.09
C HIS A 112 -9.71 -8.21 6.53
N TYR A 113 -9.48 -6.90 6.52
CA TYR A 113 -8.21 -6.27 6.88
C TYR A 113 -8.41 -5.26 8.00
N GLN A 114 -7.31 -4.89 8.65
CA GLN A 114 -7.31 -3.84 9.65
C GLN A 114 -6.07 -2.97 9.58
N ILE A 115 -6.25 -1.68 9.85
CA ILE A 115 -5.19 -0.70 10.03
C ILE A 115 -5.20 -0.26 11.50
N PHE A 116 -4.04 -0.36 12.14
CA PHE A 116 -3.80 0.22 13.45
C PHE A 116 -3.07 1.54 13.31
N VAL A 117 -3.59 2.56 13.99
CA VAL A 117 -2.96 3.88 14.06
C VAL A 117 -2.45 4.12 15.49
N ASN A 118 -1.18 4.51 15.63
CA ASN A 118 -0.56 4.68 16.94
C ASN A 118 -1.16 5.85 17.72
N SER A 119 -1.81 5.52 18.84
CA SER A 119 -2.54 6.45 19.70
C SER A 119 -1.73 7.08 20.84
N THR A 120 -0.43 6.81 20.91
CA THR A 120 0.41 7.27 22.04
C THR A 120 1.76 7.82 21.57
N GLN A 121 2.35 8.70 22.39
CA GLN A 121 3.72 9.21 22.20
C GLN A 121 4.81 8.31 22.82
N ALA A 122 4.42 7.27 23.57
CA ALA A 122 5.34 6.46 24.38
C ALA A 122 6.13 5.39 23.58
N ASN A 123 5.99 5.36 22.26
CA ASN A 123 6.49 4.31 21.39
C ASN A 123 7.51 4.86 20.38
N ASN A 124 8.20 3.97 19.65
CA ASN A 124 9.20 4.35 18.66
C ASN A 124 8.62 5.12 17.45
N GLY A 125 7.37 4.80 17.06
CA GLY A 125 6.66 5.45 15.95
C GLY A 125 6.03 6.77 16.35
N MET A 126 5.61 7.54 15.34
CA MET A 126 5.02 8.86 15.58
C MET A 126 3.61 8.73 16.16
N TYR A 127 3.21 9.70 16.99
CA TYR A 127 1.83 9.85 17.41
C TYR A 127 1.03 10.50 16.29
N TYR A 128 -0.12 9.93 15.90
CA TYR A 128 -0.84 10.40 14.71
C TYR A 128 -1.26 11.88 14.79
N LYS A 129 -1.52 12.41 15.99
CA LYS A 129 -1.89 13.82 16.15
C LYS A 129 -0.75 14.79 15.87
N ASP A 130 0.49 14.34 15.98
CA ASP A 130 1.67 15.13 15.67
C ASP A 130 1.90 15.24 14.16
N LEU A 131 1.14 14.50 13.34
CA LEU A 131 1.21 14.56 11.88
C LEU A 131 0.26 15.63 11.32
N THR A 132 0.68 16.32 10.26
CA THR A 132 -0.20 17.18 9.46
C THR A 132 -1.30 16.36 8.79
N PHE A 133 -2.33 17.01 8.25
CA PHE A 133 -3.35 16.31 7.48
C PHE A 133 -2.75 15.62 6.24
N ASN A 134 -1.93 16.34 5.47
CA ASN A 134 -1.20 15.82 4.32
C ASN A 134 -0.37 14.57 4.66
N SER A 135 0.41 14.63 5.75
CA SER A 135 1.20 13.49 6.21
C SER A 135 0.34 12.31 6.65
N GLN A 136 -0.79 12.53 7.35
CA GLN A 136 -1.70 11.43 7.71
C GLN A 136 -2.24 10.71 6.47
N VAL A 137 -2.60 11.46 5.42
CA VAL A 137 -3.04 10.87 4.16
C VAL A 137 -1.93 10.01 3.53
N GLY A 138 -0.68 10.48 3.53
CA GLY A 138 0.46 9.74 2.99
C GLY A 138 0.78 8.44 3.75
N TRP A 139 0.82 8.52 5.09
CA TRP A 139 1.02 7.33 5.93
C TRP A 139 -0.11 6.31 5.76
N ILE A 140 -1.38 6.75 5.66
CA ILE A 140 -2.50 5.84 5.42
C ILE A 140 -2.42 5.25 4.00
N GLY A 141 -2.03 6.04 3.00
CA GLY A 141 -1.78 5.57 1.64
C GLY A 141 -0.79 4.41 1.61
N HIS A 142 0.35 4.55 2.30
CA HIS A 142 1.30 3.46 2.48
C HIS A 142 0.66 2.18 3.08
N GLU A 143 -0.16 2.32 4.13
CA GLU A 143 -0.86 1.17 4.71
C GLU A 143 -1.90 0.55 3.76
N LEU A 144 -2.56 1.36 2.92
CA LEU A 144 -3.47 0.89 1.88
C LEU A 144 -2.72 0.14 0.78
N ALA A 145 -1.51 0.55 0.43
CA ALA A 145 -0.66 -0.20 -0.50
C ALA A 145 -0.34 -1.62 0.01
N HIS A 146 -0.10 -1.78 1.31
CA HIS A 146 0.02 -3.11 1.91
C HIS A 146 -1.28 -3.92 1.78
N ILE A 147 -2.43 -3.31 2.07
CA ILE A 147 -3.73 -4.01 1.95
C ILE A 147 -3.99 -4.44 0.50
N LEU A 148 -3.66 -3.59 -0.47
CA LEU A 148 -3.73 -3.92 -1.89
C LEU A 148 -2.87 -5.15 -2.20
N ASP A 149 -1.60 -5.16 -1.78
CA ASP A 149 -0.69 -6.31 -1.97
C ASP A 149 -1.24 -7.60 -1.32
N TYR A 150 -1.85 -7.49 -0.14
CA TYR A 150 -2.43 -8.64 0.56
C TYR A 150 -3.71 -9.13 -0.12
N SER A 151 -4.52 -8.24 -0.69
CA SER A 151 -5.80 -8.56 -1.38
C SER A 151 -5.60 -9.38 -2.63
N GLN A 152 -4.45 -9.21 -3.29
CA GLN A 152 -4.10 -9.94 -4.51
C GLN A 152 -3.60 -11.37 -4.24
N LYS A 153 -3.30 -11.71 -2.98
CA LYS A 153 -2.71 -13.01 -2.59
C LYS A 153 -3.75 -14.01 -2.10
N ASN A 154 -3.70 -15.22 -2.66
CA ASN A 154 -4.41 -16.37 -2.08
C ASN A 154 -3.79 -16.78 -0.73
N ASN A 155 -4.43 -17.68 0.02
CA ASN A 155 -4.03 -18.00 1.40
C ASN A 155 -2.61 -18.57 1.50
N ARG A 156 -2.19 -19.41 0.54
CA ARG A 156 -0.83 -19.97 0.51
C ARG A 156 0.21 -18.90 0.24
N GLN A 157 -0.06 -18.03 -0.72
CA GLN A 157 0.81 -16.90 -1.07
C GLN A 157 0.95 -15.91 0.09
N LEU A 158 -0.17 -15.56 0.74
CA LEU A 158 -0.16 -14.62 1.86
C LEU A 158 0.55 -15.20 3.07
N LEU A 159 0.33 -16.47 3.40
CA LEU A 159 1.06 -17.13 4.49
C LEU A 159 2.56 -17.17 4.21
N ALA A 160 2.97 -17.59 3.02
CA ALA A 160 4.38 -17.61 2.62
C ALA A 160 5.00 -16.21 2.67
N PHE A 161 4.25 -15.19 2.23
CA PHE A 161 4.66 -13.79 2.31
C PHE A 161 4.86 -13.35 3.77
N ILE A 162 3.89 -13.56 4.66
CA ILE A 162 3.99 -13.16 6.08
C ILE A 162 5.22 -13.82 6.73
N THR A 163 5.46 -15.10 6.46
CA THR A 163 6.64 -15.81 6.96
C THR A 163 7.93 -15.18 6.46
N ARG A 164 8.04 -14.87 5.17
CA ARG A 164 9.25 -14.23 4.61
C ARG A 164 9.42 -12.80 5.13
N TYR A 165 8.35 -12.03 5.20
CA TYR A 165 8.36 -10.65 5.70
C TYR A 165 8.88 -10.59 7.14
N ALA A 166 8.46 -11.53 7.99
CA ALA A 166 8.91 -11.59 9.38
C ALA A 166 10.36 -12.07 9.55
N SER A 167 10.87 -12.91 8.65
CA SER A 167 12.17 -13.60 8.80
C SER A 167 13.30 -13.05 7.92
N SER A 168 13.01 -12.30 6.86
CA SER A 168 13.98 -11.84 5.87
C SER A 168 14.06 -10.31 5.82
N LYS A 169 15.23 -9.75 6.18
CA LYS A 169 15.50 -8.32 6.03
C LYS A 169 15.37 -7.83 4.58
N ARG A 170 15.67 -8.72 3.61
CA ARG A 170 15.53 -8.42 2.17
C ARG A 170 14.05 -8.33 1.78
N GLU A 171 13.23 -9.28 2.21
CA GLU A 171 11.79 -9.26 1.93
C GLU A 171 11.12 -8.08 2.63
N LEU A 172 11.50 -7.80 3.87
CA LEU A 172 11.05 -6.62 4.60
C LEU A 172 11.36 -5.33 3.81
N LYS A 173 12.64 -5.10 3.46
CA LYS A 173 13.05 -3.93 2.65
C LYS A 173 12.24 -3.83 1.36
N LYS A 174 12.17 -4.94 0.62
CA LYS A 174 11.44 -4.99 -0.65
C LYS A 174 9.98 -4.58 -0.44
N THR A 175 9.32 -5.14 0.58
CA THR A 175 7.90 -4.90 0.85
C THR A 175 7.63 -3.43 1.21
N GLU A 176 8.44 -2.84 2.08
CA GLU A 176 8.28 -1.44 2.49
C GLU A 176 8.55 -0.48 1.32
N CYS A 177 9.63 -0.70 0.56
CA CYS A 177 9.89 0.08 -0.67
C CYS A 177 8.77 -0.05 -1.70
N GLU A 178 8.23 -1.26 -1.92
CA GLU A 178 7.13 -1.46 -2.87
C GLU A 178 5.82 -0.83 -2.38
N ALA A 179 5.58 -0.74 -1.06
CA ALA A 179 4.46 0.01 -0.51
C ALA A 179 4.61 1.52 -0.76
N ASP A 180 5.81 2.08 -0.53
CA ASP A 180 6.11 3.49 -0.86
C ASP A 180 5.89 3.78 -2.34
N LYS A 181 6.47 2.96 -3.25
CA LYS A 181 6.27 3.09 -4.70
C LYS A 181 4.81 2.95 -5.10
N THR A 182 4.08 2.03 -4.48
CA THR A 182 2.66 1.85 -4.78
C THR A 182 1.87 3.07 -4.34
N ALA A 183 2.13 3.65 -3.17
CA ALA A 183 1.51 4.92 -2.77
C ALA A 183 1.83 6.06 -3.74
N ILE A 184 3.08 6.16 -4.21
CA ILE A 184 3.48 7.14 -5.25
C ILE A 184 2.69 6.91 -6.54
N ARG A 185 2.57 5.66 -7.00
CA ARG A 185 1.80 5.30 -8.21
C ARG A 185 0.29 5.53 -8.08
N HIS A 186 -0.23 5.64 -6.86
CA HIS A 186 -1.61 6.04 -6.58
C HIS A 186 -1.69 7.54 -6.26
N GLY A 187 -0.74 8.35 -6.73
CA GLY A 187 -0.78 9.81 -6.63
C GLY A 187 -0.50 10.39 -5.24
N LEU A 188 -0.09 9.59 -4.26
CA LEU A 188 0.15 10.04 -2.87
C LEU A 188 1.63 10.36 -2.58
N GLY A 189 2.44 10.57 -3.62
CA GLY A 189 3.88 10.79 -3.45
C GLY A 189 4.22 12.03 -2.64
N LYS A 190 3.51 13.16 -2.84
CA LYS A 190 3.78 14.40 -2.10
C LYS A 190 3.45 14.27 -0.62
N GLN A 191 2.34 13.60 -0.32
CA GLN A 191 1.86 13.31 1.04
C GLN A 191 2.83 12.40 1.78
N LEU A 192 3.31 11.34 1.10
CA LEU A 192 4.30 10.41 1.62
C LEU A 192 5.62 11.13 1.91
N LEU A 193 6.12 11.92 0.96
CA LEU A 193 7.37 12.67 1.09
C LEU A 193 7.36 13.61 2.30
N GLU A 194 6.26 14.34 2.52
CA GLU A 194 6.11 15.19 3.70
C GLU A 194 6.17 14.39 5.00
N GLY A 195 5.45 13.26 5.06
CA GLY A 195 5.43 12.38 6.22
C GLY A 195 6.79 11.77 6.54
N VAL A 196 7.56 11.37 5.51
CA VAL A 196 8.91 10.83 5.64
C VAL A 196 9.89 11.91 6.09
N ASN A 197 9.84 13.11 5.50
CA ASN A 197 10.64 14.24 5.93
C ASN A 197 10.37 14.61 7.39
N TYR A 198 9.10 14.64 7.79
CA TYR A 198 8.75 14.88 9.19
C TYR A 198 9.31 13.77 10.10
N PHE A 199 9.16 12.49 9.73
CA PHE A 199 9.75 11.37 10.47
C PHE A 199 11.28 11.50 10.62
N TYR A 200 11.98 11.93 9.57
CA TYR A 200 13.44 12.05 9.52
C TYR A 200 13.98 13.16 10.43
N HIS A 201 13.18 14.20 10.71
CA HIS A 201 13.60 15.34 11.51
C HIS A 201 12.94 15.42 12.89
N ASN A 202 11.94 14.57 13.18
CA ASN A 202 11.23 14.60 14.46
C ASN A 202 12.11 14.04 15.60
N ASN A 203 12.45 14.86 16.60
CA ASN A 203 13.32 14.49 17.72
C ASN A 203 12.72 13.45 18.69
N ARG A 204 11.40 13.20 18.64
CA ARG A 204 10.71 12.19 19.46
C ARG A 204 10.93 10.78 18.96
N VAL A 205 11.28 10.61 17.68
CA VAL A 205 11.62 9.32 17.11
C VAL A 205 13.03 8.92 17.57
N SER A 206 13.17 7.76 18.20
CA SER A 206 14.49 7.30 18.67
C SER A 206 15.49 7.18 17.51
N LYS A 207 16.75 7.56 17.73
CA LYS A 207 17.80 7.50 16.69
C LYS A 207 17.91 6.09 16.09
N ALA A 208 17.96 5.06 16.94
CA ALA A 208 18.04 3.66 16.51
C ALA A 208 16.85 3.24 15.64
N TYR A 209 15.62 3.65 15.99
CA TYR A 209 14.44 3.33 15.18
C TYR A 209 14.45 4.06 13.84
N ARG A 210 14.85 5.34 13.84
CA ARG A 210 14.98 6.14 12.61
C ARG A 210 15.98 5.52 11.64
N GLU A 211 17.16 5.14 12.10
CA GLU A 211 18.19 4.51 11.25
C GLU A 211 17.74 3.13 10.75
N LYS A 212 17.02 2.36 11.58
CA LYS A 212 16.40 1.11 11.13
C LYS A 212 15.42 1.36 9.99
N LYS A 213 14.52 2.34 10.11
CA LYS A 213 13.54 2.68 9.06
C LYS A 213 14.23 3.19 7.79
N LYS A 214 15.24 4.05 7.89
CA LYS A 214 16.05 4.49 6.73
C LYS A 214 16.62 3.32 5.90
N SER A 215 16.90 2.18 6.53
CA SER A 215 17.43 1.00 5.81
C SER A 215 16.39 0.21 5.00
N TYR A 216 15.09 0.38 5.32
CA TYR A 216 14.00 -0.43 4.77
C TYR A 216 13.06 0.34 3.83
N TYR A 217 12.96 1.65 3.95
CA TYR A 217 12.02 2.50 3.22
C TYR A 217 12.76 3.33 2.17
N LEU A 218 12.03 3.94 1.23
CA LEU A 218 12.63 4.92 0.33
C LEU A 218 13.08 6.17 1.10
N SER A 219 14.25 6.72 0.72
CA SER A 219 14.67 8.04 1.19
C SER A 219 13.84 9.15 0.53
N PRO A 220 13.82 10.37 1.10
CA PRO A 220 13.20 11.53 0.45
C PRO A 220 13.62 11.71 -1.01
N GLU A 221 14.93 11.60 -1.31
CA GLU A 221 15.45 11.75 -2.67
C GLU A 221 14.97 10.63 -3.61
N GLN A 222 14.83 9.41 -3.09
CA GLN A 222 14.29 8.29 -3.85
C GLN A 222 12.79 8.47 -4.12
N ILE A 223 12.03 8.99 -3.16
CA ILE A 223 10.61 9.31 -3.34
C ILE A 223 10.45 10.38 -4.43
N GLU A 224 11.23 11.46 -4.38
CA GLU A 224 11.22 12.49 -5.41
C GLU A 224 11.57 11.92 -6.80
N THR A 225 12.57 11.04 -6.87
CA THR A 225 12.95 10.37 -8.12
C THR A 225 11.81 9.49 -8.65
N GLU A 226 11.20 8.67 -7.80
CA GLU A 226 10.06 7.83 -8.16
C GLU A 226 8.85 8.67 -8.58
N MET A 227 8.61 9.82 -7.94
CA MET A 227 7.58 10.76 -8.39
C MET A 227 7.89 11.26 -9.81
N VAL A 228 9.09 11.73 -10.10
CA VAL A 228 9.44 12.20 -11.46
C VAL A 228 9.31 11.09 -12.52
N LEU A 229 9.62 9.84 -12.17
CA LEU A 229 9.54 8.72 -13.11
C LEU A 229 8.10 8.28 -13.41
N ASN A 230 7.24 8.28 -12.40
CA ASN A 230 5.89 7.72 -12.50
C ASN A 230 4.80 8.78 -12.76
N CYS A 231 5.07 10.05 -12.46
CA CYS A 231 4.12 11.15 -12.63
C CYS A 231 4.43 11.90 -13.94
N LYS A 232 3.64 11.66 -15.00
CA LYS A 232 3.80 12.28 -16.33
C LYS A 232 2.49 12.74 -16.95
#